data_AF-A0A1U7GI40-F1
#
_entry.id   AF-A0A1U7GI40-F1
#
_cell.length_a   1.000
_cell.length_b   1.000
_cell.length_c   1.000
_cell.angle_alpha   90.00
_cell.angle_beta   90.00
_cell.angle_gamma   90.00
#
_symmetry.space_group_name_H-M   'P 1'
#
loop_
_entity.id
_entity.type
_entity.pdbx_description
1 polymer ?
#
loop_
_entity_poly.entity_id
_entity_poly.type
_entity_poly.pdbx_seq_one_letter_code
_entity_poly.pdbx_strand_id
1 'polypeptide(L)' 'MTAKLAETQLWQHNLISLIRSGLFLRAETRLSHGLFTVVGVYSDESTSAPLAKYSDPRRAEDAANIVNRLAAVPPMVEAN' A
#
# COMPACT_ATOMS: atom_id res chain seq x y z
N MET A 1 12.20 0.88 -19.04
CA MET A 1 12.31 0.52 -17.60
C MET A 1 11.68 1.55 -16.66
N THR A 2 11.40 2.78 -17.11
CA THR A 2 10.79 3.86 -16.31
C THR A 2 9.31 3.66 -15.96
N ALA A 3 8.50 3.07 -16.85
CA ALA A 3 7.05 2.88 -16.62
C ALA A 3 6.74 2.03 -15.39
N LYS A 4 7.41 0.87 -15.25
CA LYS A 4 7.21 -0.04 -14.11
C LYS A 4 7.59 0.57 -12.76
N LEU A 5 8.61 1.43 -12.75
CA LEU A 5 9.03 2.16 -11.56
C LEU A 5 8.00 3.25 -11.20
N ALA A 6 7.51 3.97 -12.21
CA ALA A 6 6.48 4.99 -12.04
C ALA A 6 5.14 4.41 -11.55
N GLU A 7 4.70 3.29 -12.11
CA GLU A 7 3.50 2.58 -11.65
C GLU A 7 3.64 2.12 -10.20
N THR A 8 4.82 1.61 -9.82
CA THR A 8 5.09 1.18 -8.44
C THR A 8 5.01 2.34 -7.47
N GLN A 9 5.58 3.49 -7.82
CA GLN A 9 5.53 4.68 -6.99
C GLN A 9 4.10 5.25 -6.90
N LEU A 10 3.32 5.18 -7.97
CA LEU A 10 1.97 5.73 -8.02
C LEU A 10 1.01 4.99 -7.08
N TRP A 11 0.94 3.65 -7.15
CA TRP A 11 0.00 2.92 -6.29
C TRP A 11 0.40 3.02 -4.81
N GLN A 12 1.71 3.06 -4.51
CA GLN A 12 2.21 3.25 -3.15
C GLN A 12 1.80 4.61 -2.60
N HIS A 13 2.06 5.68 -3.36
CA HIS A 13 1.71 7.05 -2.97
C HIS A 13 0.19 7.22 -2.77
N ASN A 14 -0.61 6.65 -3.67
CA ASN A 14 -2.06 6.68 -3.55
C ASN A 14 -2.52 5.93 -2.29
N LEU A 15 -2.01 4.72 -2.05
CA LEU A 15 -2.39 3.95 -0.86
C LEU A 15 -1.98 4.66 0.44
N ILE A 16 -0.79 5.25 0.49
CA ILE A 16 -0.35 6.08 1.63
C ILE A 16 -1.32 7.24 1.87
N SER A 17 -1.70 7.95 0.81
CA SER A 17 -2.64 9.09 0.89
C SER A 17 -4.02 8.65 1.40
N LEU A 18 -4.52 7.50 0.94
CA LEU A 18 -5.81 6.95 1.35
C LEU A 18 -5.80 6.43 2.79
N ILE A 19 -4.68 5.92 3.28
CA ILE A 19 -4.52 5.56 4.70
C ILE A 19 -4.52 6.83 5.55
N ARG A 20 -3.76 7.86 5.14
CA ARG A 20 -3.70 9.15 5.86
C ARG A 20 -5.02 9.90 5.87
N SER A 21 -5.84 9.76 4.83
CA SER A 21 -7.18 10.35 4.80
C SER A 21 -8.21 9.59 5.65
N GLY A 22 -7.83 8.45 6.23
CA GLY A 22 -8.71 7.59 7.03
C GLY A 22 -9.66 6.72 6.20
N LEU A 23 -9.48 6.61 4.88
CA LEU A 23 -10.28 5.67 4.07
C LEU A 23 -9.88 4.22 4.37
N PHE A 24 -8.57 3.98 4.49
CA PHE A 24 -8.02 2.70 4.89
C PHE A 24 -7.35 2.81 6.26
N LEU A 25 -7.45 1.76 7.06
CA LEU A 25 -6.69 1.63 8.30
C LEU A 25 -5.22 1.32 8.03
N ARG A 26 -4.94 0.43 7.07
CA ARG A 26 -3.60 -0.05 6.75
C ARG A 26 -3.54 -0.73 5.39
N ALA A 27 -2.34 -0.93 4.89
CA ALA A 27 -2.05 -1.86 3.81
C ALA A 27 -1.83 -3.28 4.36
N GLU A 28 -2.28 -4.30 3.63
CA GLU A 28 -2.11 -5.71 4.00
C GLU A 28 -1.82 -6.56 2.76
N THR A 29 -1.18 -7.72 2.97
CA THR A 29 -0.96 -8.71 1.92
C THR A 29 -2.03 -9.79 1.94
N ARG A 30 -2.55 -10.13 0.76
CA ARG A 30 -3.55 -11.20 0.58
C ARG A 30 -3.20 -12.08 -0.60
N LEU A 31 -3.50 -13.37 -0.50
CA LEU A 31 -3.36 -14.31 -1.60
C LEU A 31 -4.59 -14.20 -2.51
N SER A 32 -4.37 -14.00 -3.80
CA SER A 32 -5.42 -13.96 -4.80
C SER A 32 -4.97 -14.72 -6.04
N HIS A 33 -5.69 -15.80 -6.38
CA HIS A 33 -5.41 -16.66 -7.54
C HIS A 33 -3.93 -17.11 -7.66
N GLY A 34 -3.30 -17.46 -6.54
CA GLY A 34 -1.90 -17.92 -6.50
C GLY A 34 -0.85 -16.81 -6.56
N LEU A 35 -1.25 -15.54 -6.54
CA LEU A 35 -0.35 -14.38 -6.43
C LEU A 35 -0.53 -13.67 -5.09
N PHE A 36 0.55 -13.08 -4.59
CA PHE A 36 0.53 -12.25 -3.40
C PHE A 36 0.19 -10.82 -3.80
N THR A 37 -0.84 -10.26 -3.21
CA THR A 37 -1.39 -8.97 -3.59
C THR A 37 -1.36 -8.00 -2.42
N VAL A 38 -1.16 -6.72 -2.71
CA VAL A 38 -1.27 -5.65 -1.72
C VAL A 38 -2.65 -5.01 -1.84
N VAL A 39 -3.35 -4.90 -0.72
CA VAL A 39 -4.69 -4.34 -0.60
C VAL A 39 -4.74 -3.31 0.52
N GLY A 40 -5.69 -2.38 0.45
CA GLY A 40 -6.07 -1.53 1.58
C GLY A 40 -7.12 -2.23 2.44
N VAL A 41 -7.01 -2.10 3.76
CA VAL A 41 -7.97 -2.63 4.74
C VAL A 41 -8.85 -1.49 5.24
N TYR A 42 -10.17 -1.64 5.14
CA TYR A 42 -11.14 -0.68 5.66
C TYR A 42 -11.35 -0.87 7.18
N SER A 43 -12.03 0.08 7.82
CA SER A 43 -12.35 0.01 9.26
C SER A 43 -13.23 -1.17 9.65
N ASP A 44 -14.01 -1.70 8.71
CA ASP A 44 -14.85 -2.89 8.86
C ASP A 44 -14.06 -4.21 8.59
N GLU A 45 -12.73 -4.14 8.54
CA GLU A 45 -11.82 -5.27 8.20
C GLU A 45 -11.98 -5.84 6.78
N SER A 46 -12.97 -5.39 6.01
CA SER A 46 -13.09 -5.64 4.57
C SER A 46 -11.87 -5.10 3.80
N THR A 47 -11.54 -5.73 2.67
CA THR A 47 -10.36 -5.39 1.85
C THR A 47 -10.72 -4.79 0.50
N SER A 48 -9.91 -3.85 0.01
CA SER A 48 -10.04 -3.29 -1.33
C SER A 48 -9.70 -4.30 -2.43
N ALA A 49 -9.95 -3.92 -3.68
CA ALA A 49 -9.37 -4.60 -4.83
C ALA A 49 -7.83 -4.59 -4.77
N PRO A 50 -7.15 -5.59 -5.38
CA PRO A 50 -5.69 -5.65 -5.47
C PRO A 50 -5.07 -4.43 -6.14
N LEU A 51 -4.17 -3.74 -5.44
CA LEU A 51 -3.45 -2.56 -5.94
C LEU A 51 -2.13 -2.94 -6.62
N ALA A 52 -1.48 -3.99 -6.13
CA ALA A 52 -0.27 -4.55 -6.71
C ALA A 52 -0.27 -6.08 -6.58
N LYS A 53 0.44 -6.75 -7.50
CA LYS A 53 0.57 -8.21 -7.53
C LYS A 53 2.03 -8.61 -7.60
N TYR A 54 2.38 -9.65 -6.85
CA TYR A 54 3.73 -10.18 -6.71
C TYR A 54 3.67 -11.70 -6.81
N SER A 55 4.67 -12.28 -7.46
CA SER A 55 4.88 -13.73 -7.46
C SER A 55 5.56 -14.23 -6.19
N ASP A 56 6.25 -13.33 -5.47
CA ASP A 56 6.99 -13.65 -4.25
C ASP A 56 6.30 -13.02 -3.02
N PRO A 57 6.06 -13.79 -1.95
CA PRO A 57 5.38 -13.30 -0.75
C PRO A 57 6.16 -12.21 -0.03
N ARG A 58 7.48 -12.39 0.12
CA ARG A 58 8.34 -11.48 0.86
C ARG A 58 8.34 -10.10 0.24
N ARG A 59 8.32 -10.03 -1.10
CA ARG A 59 8.21 -8.76 -1.83
C ARG A 59 6.87 -8.06 -1.64
N ALA A 60 5.77 -8.81 -1.54
CA ALA A 60 4.47 -8.22 -1.24
C ALA A 60 4.44 -7.67 0.20
N GLU A 61 4.98 -8.44 1.15
CA GLU A 61 5.04 -8.07 2.56
C GLU A 61 5.91 -6.83 2.79
N ASP A 62 7.08 -6.78 2.15
CA ASP A 62 7.95 -5.62 2.17
C ASP A 62 7.25 -4.37 1.62
N ALA A 63 6.57 -4.49 0.47
CA ALA A 63 5.83 -3.38 -0.13
C ALA A 63 4.70 -2.86 0.78
N ALA A 64 3.93 -3.75 1.41
CA ALA A 64 2.89 -3.36 2.37
C ALA A 64 3.49 -2.69 3.62
N ASN A 65 4.61 -3.22 4.13
CA ASN A 65 5.31 -2.64 5.28
C ASN A 65 5.86 -1.25 4.98
N ILE A 66 6.44 -1.02 3.80
CA ILE A 66 6.92 0.30 3.39
C ILE A 66 5.76 1.29 3.36
N VAL A 67 4.63 0.93 2.74
CA VAL A 67 3.43 1.78 2.70
C VAL A 67 2.93 2.12 4.10
N ASN A 68 2.80 1.14 4.98
CA ASN A 68 2.35 1.36 6.36
C ASN A 68 3.29 2.27 7.15
N ARG A 69 4.62 2.09 7.01
CA ARG A 69 5.61 2.95 7.66
C ARG A 69 5.51 4.39 7.15
N LEU A 70 5.42 4.58 5.84
CA LEU A 70 5.29 5.91 5.24
C LEU A 70 3.97 6.59 5.62
N ALA A 71 2.88 5.82 5.71
CA ALA A 71 1.59 6.33 6.15
C ALA A 71 1.59 6.73 7.63
N ALA A 72 2.30 6.00 8.49
CA ALA A 72 2.41 6.27 9.92
C ALA A 72 3.27 7.50 10.26
N VAL A 73 4.21 7.88 9.39
CA VAL A 73 4.96 9.14 9.55
C VAL A 73 3.99 10.28 9.25
N PRO A 74 3.64 11.15 10.22
CA PRO A 74 2.86 12.34 9.93
C PRO A 74 3.63 13.19 8.90
N PRO A 75 2.96 13.86 7.95
CA PRO A 75 3.65 14.80 7.07
C PRO A 75 4.41 15.77 7.97
N MET A 76 5.71 15.88 7.77
CA MET A 76 6.53 16.86 8.45
C MET A 76 5.96 18.21 8.06
N VAL A 77 5.14 18.80 8.94
CA VAL A 77 4.74 20.19 8.83
C VAL A 77 6.05 20.96 8.89
N GLU A 78 6.49 21.46 7.75
CA GLU A 78 7.49 22.51 7.72
C GLU A 78 6.83 23.70 8.42
N ALA A 79 7.14 23.85 9.71
CA ALA A 79 6.81 25.03 10.47
C ALA A 79 7.53 26.20 9.80
N ASN A 80 6.77 27.01 9.05
CA ASN A 80 7.21 28.32 8.57
C ASN A 80 7.39 29.29 9.75
#